data_AF-A0A920FCP8-F1
#
_entry.id   AF-A0A920FCP8-F1
#
_cell.length_a   1.000
_cell.length_b   1.000
_cell.length_c   1.000
_cell.angle_alpha   90.00
_cell.angle_beta   90.00
_cell.angle_gamma   90.00
#
_symmetry.space_group_name_H-M   'P 1'
#
loop_
_entity.id
_entity.type
_entity.pdbx_description
1 polymer ?
#
loop_
_entity_poly.entity_id
_entity_poly.type
_entity_poly.pdbx_seq_one_letter_code
_entity_poly.pdbx_strand_id
1 'polypeptide(L)'
;MDKLGVSLAHCQSECKNFYDAHEVEKVFYPEIERLLLEFFPMQPTRSFIITTFLTRTTKGDRTEDQDNKNPGINANYVNLVHNDLNDNSGRLRCQELLTKNLRNFGREQNYSVSEAEEKMSRRFMSINLAKPMETVEQYPFVLCAWPSFADQPYITNYRVYDDRVGETTRFTHRDDHEWYWFPRQTSTEVSMLKCYDSVTDGSVSRWSFHSACIDPTAAKDAACRKNVVVRSYVFF
;
A
#
# COMPACT_ATOMS: atom_id res chain seq x y z
N MET A 1 2.49 -3.72 -13.82
CA MET A 1 1.30 -3.64 -12.94
C MET A 1 0.15 -4.52 -13.40
N ASP A 2 -0.39 -4.38 -14.61
CA ASP A 2 -1.59 -5.15 -15.04
C ASP A 2 -1.39 -6.66 -15.24
N LYS A 3 -0.16 -7.15 -15.39
CA LYS A 3 0.11 -8.60 -15.47
C LYS A 3 0.52 -9.21 -14.12
N LEU A 4 1.57 -8.67 -13.52
CA LEU A 4 2.16 -9.24 -12.29
C LEU A 4 1.48 -8.77 -11.00
N GLY A 5 0.76 -7.63 -11.02
CA GLY A 5 0.25 -7.00 -9.78
C GLY A 5 1.32 -6.33 -8.93
N VAL A 6 2.59 -6.40 -9.34
CA VAL A 6 3.74 -5.77 -8.66
C VAL A 6 4.55 -4.95 -9.66
N SER A 7 5.31 -3.98 -9.16
CA SER A 7 6.28 -3.21 -9.94
C SER A 7 7.33 -2.56 -9.04
N LEU A 8 8.45 -2.17 -9.63
CA LEU A 8 9.36 -1.20 -9.05
C LEU A 8 9.19 0.13 -9.79
N ALA A 9 9.28 1.23 -9.08
CA ALA A 9 9.34 2.57 -9.63
C ALA A 9 10.42 3.40 -8.93
N HIS A 10 10.71 4.58 -9.45
CA HIS A 10 11.71 5.49 -8.89
C HIS A 10 11.04 6.80 -8.45
N CYS A 11 11.33 7.25 -7.23
CA CYS A 11 10.85 8.50 -6.68
C CYS A 11 11.91 9.08 -5.73
N GLN A 12 12.69 10.03 -6.24
CA GLN A 12 13.46 10.94 -5.40
C GLN A 12 12.46 11.84 -4.65
N SER A 13 12.61 11.95 -3.33
CA SER A 13 11.71 12.75 -2.49
C SER A 13 12.45 13.92 -1.88
N GLU A 14 11.82 15.09 -1.89
CA GLU A 14 12.29 16.27 -1.17
C GLU A 14 11.85 16.28 0.29
N CYS A 15 10.96 15.38 0.71
CA CYS A 15 10.56 15.22 2.11
C CYS A 15 11.77 14.81 2.96
N LYS A 16 12.10 15.63 3.95
CA LYS A 16 13.25 15.46 4.84
C LYS A 16 12.87 14.71 6.11
N ASN A 17 11.69 14.95 6.66
CA ASN A 17 11.21 14.27 7.86
C ASN A 17 9.91 13.50 7.63
N PHE A 18 10.03 12.22 7.29
CA PHE A 18 8.88 11.32 7.17
C PHE A 18 8.14 11.04 8.50
N TYR A 19 8.63 11.53 9.65
CA TYR A 19 7.92 11.45 10.92
C TYR A 19 7.03 12.68 11.20
N ASP A 20 7.10 13.71 10.36
CA ASP A 20 6.22 14.88 10.41
C ASP A 20 5.07 14.68 9.42
N ALA A 21 3.87 14.45 9.95
CA ALA A 21 2.68 14.21 9.14
C ALA A 21 2.35 15.41 8.23
N HIS A 22 2.60 16.65 8.66
CA HIS A 22 2.35 17.84 7.86
C HIS A 22 3.35 17.97 6.70
N GLU A 23 4.63 17.67 6.94
CA GLU A 23 5.63 17.65 5.86
C GLU A 23 5.30 16.56 4.84
N VAL A 24 4.92 15.37 5.32
CA VAL A 24 4.53 14.24 4.47
C VAL A 24 3.29 14.58 3.63
N GLU A 25 2.27 15.20 4.22
CA GLU A 25 1.08 15.65 3.49
C GLU A 25 1.44 16.70 2.42
N LYS A 26 2.27 17.68 2.77
CA LYS A 26 2.60 18.82 1.91
C LYS A 26 3.58 18.48 0.79
N VAL A 27 4.53 17.56 1.01
CA VAL A 27 5.64 17.28 0.10
C VAL A 27 5.52 15.88 -0.50
N PHE A 28 5.43 14.85 0.34
CA PHE A 28 5.55 13.48 -0.13
C PHE A 28 4.29 12.97 -0.85
N TYR A 29 3.09 13.34 -0.40
CA TYR A 29 1.86 12.90 -1.09
C TYR A 29 1.74 13.45 -2.51
N PRO A 30 2.01 14.74 -2.80
CA PRO A 30 2.07 15.22 -4.18
C PRO A 30 3.08 14.48 -5.05
N GLU A 31 4.25 14.11 -4.51
CA GLU A 31 5.27 13.34 -5.24
C GLU A 31 4.75 11.94 -5.62
N ILE A 32 4.08 11.26 -4.70
CA ILE A 32 3.48 9.93 -4.94
C ILE A 32 2.27 10.02 -5.87
N GLU A 33 1.44 11.04 -5.76
CA GLU A 33 0.33 11.28 -6.69
C GLU A 33 0.87 11.47 -8.10
N ARG A 34 1.89 12.33 -8.29
CA ARG A 34 2.55 12.52 -9.59
C ARG A 34 3.13 11.22 -10.14
N LEU A 35 3.85 10.47 -9.30
CA LEU A 35 4.40 9.17 -9.69
C LEU A 35 3.30 8.24 -10.23
N LEU A 36 2.17 8.12 -9.53
CA LEU A 36 1.07 7.27 -9.95
C LEU A 36 0.42 7.76 -11.25
N LEU A 37 0.23 9.07 -11.40
CA LEU A 37 -0.35 9.66 -12.61
C LEU A 37 0.53 9.41 -13.86
N GLU A 38 1.86 9.49 -13.70
CA GLU A 38 2.82 9.27 -14.79
C GLU A 38 3.09 7.79 -15.07
N PHE A 39 2.98 6.93 -14.05
CA PHE A 39 3.31 5.51 -14.16
C PHE A 39 2.33 4.73 -15.05
N PHE A 40 1.05 5.11 -15.06
CA PHE A 40 0.02 4.37 -15.79
C PHE A 40 -0.20 4.92 -17.22
N PRO A 41 -0.07 4.09 -18.27
CA PRO A 41 -0.21 4.54 -19.67
C PRO A 41 -1.59 5.14 -20.01
N MET A 42 -2.64 4.64 -19.36
CA MET A 42 -4.03 5.08 -19.57
C MET A 42 -4.33 6.44 -18.92
N GLN A 43 -3.33 7.11 -18.32
CA GLN A 43 -3.43 8.41 -17.64
C GLN A 43 -4.61 8.48 -16.67
N PRO A 44 -4.47 7.93 -15.46
CA PRO A 44 -5.55 7.93 -14.48
C PRO A 44 -6.04 9.34 -14.17
N THR A 45 -7.34 9.48 -13.92
CA THR A 45 -7.98 10.79 -13.72
C THR A 45 -7.68 11.39 -12.34
N ARG A 46 -7.39 10.55 -11.34
CA ARG A 46 -7.07 10.98 -9.97
C ARG A 46 -6.47 9.85 -9.15
N SER A 47 -5.63 10.19 -8.17
CA SER A 47 -5.27 9.27 -7.09
C SER A 47 -5.66 9.84 -5.71
N PHE A 48 -6.01 8.99 -4.75
CA PHE A 48 -6.19 9.38 -3.35
C PHE A 48 -5.21 8.60 -2.48
N ILE A 49 -4.74 9.21 -1.39
CA ILE A 49 -3.59 8.73 -0.62
C ILE A 49 -3.98 8.57 0.86
N ILE A 50 -3.68 7.39 1.40
CA ILE A 50 -3.74 7.01 2.81
C ILE A 50 -2.36 6.49 3.17
N THR A 51 -1.69 7.01 4.20
CA THR A 51 -0.31 6.57 4.52
C THR A 51 -0.26 5.77 5.81
N THR A 52 0.76 4.92 5.93
CA THR A 52 1.11 4.19 7.14
C THR A 52 2.63 4.14 7.24
N PHE A 53 3.17 4.51 8.40
CA PHE A 53 4.61 4.41 8.66
C PHE A 53 4.94 3.06 9.29
N LEU A 54 5.97 2.38 8.78
CA LEU A 54 6.46 1.11 9.32
C LEU A 54 7.94 1.28 9.70
N THR A 55 8.24 1.30 10.99
CA THR A 55 9.63 1.34 11.48
C THR A 55 9.72 0.58 12.80
N ARG A 56 10.76 -0.24 13.03
CA ARG A 56 11.01 -0.85 14.36
C ARG A 56 11.65 0.11 15.37
N THR A 57 11.66 1.41 15.09
CA THR A 57 12.35 2.40 15.93
C THR A 57 11.43 2.94 17.03
N THR A 58 12.01 3.47 18.10
CA THR A 58 11.30 4.22 19.14
C THR A 58 10.97 5.66 18.71
N LYS A 59 11.44 6.10 17.54
CA LYS A 59 11.28 7.46 17.05
C LYS A 59 9.89 7.65 16.43
N GLY A 60 9.22 8.72 16.86
CA GLY A 60 7.95 9.21 16.34
C GLY A 60 6.72 8.68 17.07
N ASP A 61 5.56 9.25 16.77
CA ASP A 61 4.30 8.93 17.45
C ASP A 61 3.71 7.61 16.95
N ARG A 62 3.36 6.74 17.90
CA ARG A 62 2.76 5.43 17.64
C ARG A 62 1.23 5.48 17.68
N THR A 63 0.68 6.58 18.17
CA THR A 63 -0.74 6.83 18.26
C THR A 63 -1.23 7.26 16.89
N GLU A 64 -2.26 6.59 16.40
CA GLU A 64 -2.99 7.11 15.27
C GLU A 64 -3.93 8.21 15.76
N ASP A 65 -3.90 9.35 15.07
CA ASP A 65 -4.75 10.49 15.32
C ASP A 65 -5.37 10.94 13.99
N GLN A 66 -6.66 10.66 13.85
CA GLN A 66 -7.43 10.99 12.65
C GLN A 66 -7.64 12.49 12.49
N ASP A 67 -7.87 13.20 13.60
CA ASP A 67 -8.17 14.64 13.59
C ASP A 67 -6.95 15.44 13.15
N ASN A 68 -5.75 14.99 13.54
CA ASN A 68 -4.47 15.61 13.16
C ASN A 68 -3.80 14.95 11.94
N LYS A 69 -4.51 14.06 11.22
CA LYS A 69 -4.00 13.32 10.05
C LYS A 69 -2.69 12.57 10.30
N ASN A 70 -2.45 12.12 11.52
CA ASN A 70 -1.30 11.33 11.88
C ASN A 70 -1.65 9.83 11.82
N PRO A 71 -1.13 9.06 10.85
CA PRO A 71 -1.41 7.62 10.76
C PRO A 71 -0.74 6.80 11.86
N GLY A 72 0.12 7.40 12.67
CA GLY A 72 0.94 6.72 13.65
C GLY A 72 2.01 5.82 13.01
N ILE A 73 2.88 5.31 13.87
CA ILE A 73 3.99 4.43 13.48
C ILE A 73 3.74 3.01 13.97
N ASN A 74 3.80 2.07 13.04
CA ASN A 74 3.81 0.66 13.38
C ASN A 74 5.24 0.21 13.69
N ALA A 75 5.42 -0.20 14.95
CA ALA A 75 6.70 -0.64 15.50
C ALA A 75 7.15 -2.04 15.06
N ASN A 76 6.35 -2.77 14.27
CA ASN A 76 6.60 -4.18 13.95
C ASN A 76 6.58 -4.45 12.46
N TYR A 77 7.47 -5.34 12.01
CA TYR A 77 7.38 -5.93 10.68
C TYR A 77 6.30 -6.99 10.64
N VAL A 78 5.54 -7.02 9.54
CA VAL A 78 4.51 -8.04 9.33
C VAL A 78 5.13 -9.21 8.57
N ASN A 79 5.59 -10.21 9.32
CA ASN A 79 6.16 -11.45 8.77
C ASN A 79 5.09 -12.48 8.36
N LEU A 80 3.81 -12.07 8.39
CA LEU A 80 2.70 -12.89 7.95
C LEU A 80 2.39 -12.57 6.50
N VAL A 81 2.19 -13.58 5.66
CA VAL A 81 1.79 -13.40 4.26
C VAL A 81 0.37 -12.85 4.20
N HIS A 82 0.15 -11.75 3.47
CA HIS A 82 -1.17 -11.17 3.25
C HIS A 82 -1.27 -10.31 2.00
N ASN A 83 -2.51 -10.09 1.58
CA ASN A 83 -2.92 -8.88 0.93
C ASN A 83 -3.87 -8.04 1.84
N ASP A 84 -3.87 -6.73 1.67
CA ASP A 84 -4.54 -5.79 2.59
C ASP A 84 -6.04 -5.64 2.38
N LEU A 85 -6.55 -6.23 1.30
CA LEU A 85 -7.93 -6.11 0.85
C LEU A 85 -8.45 -7.44 0.29
N ASN A 86 -9.76 -7.49 0.12
CA ASN A 86 -10.51 -8.45 -0.69
C ASN A 86 -11.55 -7.70 -1.54
N ASP A 87 -12.42 -8.45 -2.22
CA ASP A 87 -13.46 -7.88 -3.06
C ASP A 87 -14.41 -6.93 -2.30
N ASN A 88 -14.80 -7.27 -1.08
CA ASN A 88 -15.66 -6.44 -0.25
C ASN A 88 -14.92 -5.15 0.21
N SER A 89 -13.82 -5.32 0.96
CA SER A 89 -13.07 -4.21 1.54
C SER A 89 -12.43 -3.29 0.50
N GLY A 90 -12.06 -3.79 -0.68
CA GLY A 90 -11.54 -2.95 -1.76
C GLY A 90 -12.56 -1.94 -2.28
N ARG A 91 -13.84 -2.32 -2.35
CA ARG A 91 -14.94 -1.39 -2.69
C ARG A 91 -15.37 -0.56 -1.50
N LEU A 92 -15.62 -1.19 -0.35
CA LEU A 92 -16.14 -0.52 0.85
C LEU A 92 -15.20 0.58 1.33
N ARG A 93 -13.90 0.30 1.47
CA ARG A 93 -12.94 1.32 1.94
C ARG A 93 -12.76 2.46 0.94
N CYS A 94 -12.94 2.21 -0.35
CA CYS A 94 -12.94 3.26 -1.36
C CYS A 94 -14.14 4.19 -1.18
N GLN A 95 -15.34 3.61 -1.00
CA GLN A 95 -16.56 4.38 -0.76
C GLN A 95 -16.49 5.19 0.54
N GLU A 96 -16.01 4.58 1.63
CA GLU A 96 -15.82 5.24 2.93
C GLU A 96 -14.80 6.39 2.84
N LEU A 97 -13.70 6.21 2.09
CA LEU A 97 -12.73 7.27 1.84
C LEU A 97 -13.37 8.45 1.12
N LEU A 98 -14.12 8.20 0.05
CA LEU A 98 -14.70 9.25 -0.79
C LEU A 98 -15.82 10.03 -0.09
N THR A 99 -16.65 9.33 0.70
CA THR A 99 -17.90 9.88 1.27
C THR A 99 -17.78 10.28 2.74
N LYS A 100 -16.86 9.67 3.50
CA LYS A 100 -16.72 9.88 4.95
C LYS A 100 -15.32 10.32 5.38
N ASN A 101 -14.36 10.41 4.45
CA ASN A 101 -12.94 10.61 4.77
C ASN A 101 -12.40 9.62 5.83
N LEU A 102 -12.98 8.42 5.91
CA LEU A 102 -12.62 7.48 6.97
C LEU A 102 -11.18 7.02 6.80
N ARG A 103 -10.33 7.34 7.79
CA ARG A 103 -8.89 7.03 7.77
C ARG A 103 -8.17 7.68 6.59
N ASN A 104 -8.60 8.87 6.22
CA ASN A 104 -7.98 9.70 5.20
C ASN A 104 -6.94 10.63 5.82
N PHE A 105 -5.67 10.23 5.75
CA PHE A 105 -4.56 11.07 6.18
C PHE A 105 -4.10 12.06 5.10
N GLY A 106 -4.67 11.99 3.90
CA GLY A 106 -4.36 12.87 2.78
C GLY A 106 -5.32 14.05 2.67
N ARG A 107 -5.45 14.57 1.44
CA ARG A 107 -6.39 15.66 1.14
C ARG A 107 -7.84 15.21 1.39
N GLU A 108 -8.65 16.10 1.94
CA GLU A 108 -10.06 15.84 2.21
C GLU A 108 -10.85 15.60 0.91
N GLN A 109 -11.82 14.70 0.99
CA GLN A 109 -12.73 14.32 -0.07
C GLN A 109 -14.14 14.86 0.21
N ASN A 110 -14.84 15.30 -0.81
CA ASN A 110 -16.16 15.92 -0.69
C ASN A 110 -17.13 15.31 -1.72
N TYR A 111 -17.15 13.98 -1.84
CA TYR A 111 -18.05 13.28 -2.75
C TYR A 111 -19.36 12.95 -2.04
N SER A 112 -20.48 13.25 -2.69
CA SER A 112 -21.77 12.62 -2.37
C SER A 112 -21.73 11.12 -2.66
N VAL A 113 -22.69 10.36 -2.12
CA VAL A 113 -22.80 8.92 -2.38
C VAL A 113 -22.94 8.63 -3.87
N SER A 114 -23.77 9.39 -4.60
CA SER A 114 -23.97 9.19 -6.03
C SER A 114 -22.73 9.51 -6.86
N GLU A 115 -21.97 10.55 -6.51
CA GLU A 115 -20.73 10.87 -7.23
C GLU A 115 -19.64 9.81 -6.96
N ALA A 116 -19.60 9.27 -5.74
CA ALA A 116 -18.70 8.17 -5.41
C ALA A 116 -19.06 6.89 -6.18
N GLU A 117 -20.35 6.56 -6.29
CA GLU A 117 -20.84 5.43 -7.09
C GLU A 117 -20.53 5.61 -8.57
N GLU A 118 -20.78 6.78 -9.15
CA GLU A 118 -20.43 7.09 -10.53
C GLU A 118 -18.92 6.93 -10.75
N LYS A 119 -18.10 7.47 -9.83
CA LYS A 119 -16.65 7.37 -9.91
C LYS A 119 -16.14 5.92 -9.80
N MET A 120 -16.76 5.12 -8.94
CA MET A 120 -16.42 3.70 -8.72
C MET A 120 -17.05 2.74 -9.74
N SER A 121 -17.94 3.23 -10.62
CA SER A 121 -18.50 2.47 -11.74
C SER A 121 -17.46 2.18 -12.83
N ARG A 122 -16.44 3.02 -12.93
CA ARG A 122 -15.29 2.85 -13.82
C ARG A 122 -14.22 1.97 -13.17
N ARG A 123 -13.16 1.68 -13.92
CA ARG A 123 -12.00 0.95 -13.38
C ARG A 123 -11.35 1.78 -12.28
N PHE A 124 -11.11 1.15 -11.15
CA PHE A 124 -10.28 1.69 -10.09
C PHE A 124 -9.51 0.57 -9.41
N MET A 125 -8.38 0.91 -8.80
CA MET A 125 -7.54 -0.05 -8.10
C MET A 125 -7.02 0.53 -6.80
N SER A 126 -6.74 -0.34 -5.84
CA SER A 126 -5.94 0.00 -4.67
C SER A 126 -4.52 -0.49 -4.86
N ILE A 127 -3.55 0.37 -4.59
CA ILE A 127 -2.13 0.08 -4.71
C ILE A 127 -1.41 0.57 -3.45
N ASN A 128 -0.54 -0.27 -2.90
CA ASN A 128 0.41 0.17 -1.88
C ASN A 128 1.74 0.53 -2.55
N LEU A 129 2.46 1.47 -1.97
CA LEU A 129 3.79 1.93 -2.36
C LEU A 129 4.68 1.88 -1.13
N ALA A 130 5.58 0.92 -1.08
CA ALA A 130 6.58 0.77 -0.04
C ALA A 130 7.88 1.45 -0.45
N LYS A 131 8.16 2.60 0.16
CA LYS A 131 9.37 3.39 -0.08
C LYS A 131 10.26 3.41 1.17
N PRO A 132 11.50 2.89 1.11
CA PRO A 132 12.46 3.03 2.19
C PRO A 132 12.86 4.49 2.43
N MET A 133 13.12 4.84 3.69
CA MET A 133 13.71 6.14 4.06
C MET A 133 15.24 6.13 3.85
N GLU A 134 15.84 4.95 3.91
CA GLU A 134 17.27 4.66 3.74
C GLU A 134 17.41 3.28 3.07
N THR A 135 18.62 2.90 2.67
CA THR A 135 18.85 1.60 2.04
C THR A 135 18.49 0.46 2.98
N VAL A 136 17.71 -0.51 2.50
CA VAL A 136 17.34 -1.70 3.27
C VAL A 136 18.57 -2.58 3.52
N GLU A 137 18.72 -3.06 4.76
CA GLU A 137 19.79 -3.99 5.16
C GLU A 137 19.28 -5.30 5.79
N GLN A 138 18.08 -5.27 6.35
CA GLN A 138 17.39 -6.46 6.87
C GLN A 138 15.89 -6.31 6.72
N TYR A 139 15.18 -7.44 6.82
CA TYR A 139 13.74 -7.50 6.63
C TYR A 139 13.28 -6.90 5.29
N PRO A 140 13.78 -7.35 4.13
CA PRO A 140 13.30 -6.87 2.84
C PRO A 140 11.79 -7.08 2.68
N PHE A 141 11.21 -6.21 1.87
CA PHE A 141 9.81 -6.34 1.47
C PHE A 141 9.74 -7.34 0.31
N VAL A 142 9.01 -8.43 0.53
CA VAL A 142 8.85 -9.50 -0.47
C VAL A 142 7.44 -9.44 -1.05
N LEU A 143 7.34 -9.67 -2.35
CA LEU A 143 6.15 -9.47 -3.16
C LEU A 143 5.86 -10.72 -3.97
N CYS A 144 4.68 -11.31 -3.84
CA CYS A 144 4.27 -12.41 -4.69
C CYS A 144 3.44 -11.90 -5.87
N ALA A 145 3.80 -12.36 -7.07
CA ALA A 145 3.17 -11.95 -8.31
C ALA A 145 1.87 -12.71 -8.59
N TRP A 146 0.85 -11.99 -9.07
CA TRP A 146 -0.49 -12.51 -9.32
C TRP A 146 -0.57 -13.82 -10.13
N PRO A 147 0.18 -14.00 -11.25
CA PRO A 147 -0.02 -15.17 -12.10
C PRO A 147 0.20 -16.51 -11.39
N SER A 148 1.08 -16.57 -10.38
CA SER A 148 1.37 -17.81 -9.66
C SER A 148 0.27 -18.22 -8.67
N PHE A 149 -0.74 -17.39 -8.45
CA PHE A 149 -1.81 -17.70 -7.49
C PHE A 149 -3.19 -17.20 -7.94
N ALA A 150 -3.35 -16.82 -9.21
CA ALA A 150 -4.59 -16.24 -9.73
C ALA A 150 -5.82 -17.15 -9.59
N ASP A 151 -5.61 -18.47 -9.57
CA ASP A 151 -6.62 -19.51 -9.37
C ASP A 151 -6.83 -19.89 -7.89
N GLN A 152 -5.99 -19.35 -7.00
CA GLN A 152 -5.98 -19.74 -5.59
C GLN A 152 -7.08 -19.00 -4.81
N PRO A 153 -7.94 -19.72 -4.07
CA PRO A 153 -8.88 -19.08 -3.16
C PRO A 153 -8.12 -18.42 -2.01
N TYR A 154 -8.54 -17.22 -1.66
CA TYR A 154 -8.05 -16.52 -0.47
C TYR A 154 -8.91 -16.84 0.75
N ILE A 155 -8.31 -16.70 1.93
CA ILE A 155 -8.99 -16.78 3.23
C ILE A 155 -9.18 -15.35 3.75
N THR A 156 -10.41 -14.98 4.06
CA THR A 156 -10.71 -13.67 4.66
C THR A 156 -10.22 -13.62 6.10
N ASN A 157 -9.53 -12.54 6.44
CA ASN A 157 -9.07 -12.22 7.79
C ASN A 157 -9.65 -10.87 8.22
N TYR A 158 -10.39 -10.85 9.32
CA TYR A 158 -11.03 -9.66 9.87
C TYR A 158 -10.08 -8.88 10.78
N ARG A 159 -10.05 -7.56 10.59
CA ARG A 159 -9.41 -6.59 11.47
C ARG A 159 -10.49 -5.68 12.04
N VAL A 160 -10.77 -5.84 13.32
CA VAL A 160 -11.79 -5.05 14.02
C VAL A 160 -11.15 -3.79 14.59
N TYR A 161 -11.71 -2.64 14.24
CA TYR A 161 -11.41 -1.32 14.79
C TYR A 161 -12.70 -0.78 15.46
N ASP A 162 -12.57 0.27 16.26
CA ASP A 162 -13.73 0.89 16.93
C ASP A 162 -14.73 1.50 15.93
N ASP A 163 -14.23 1.95 14.78
CA ASP A 163 -14.99 2.65 13.72
C ASP A 163 -15.40 1.75 12.55
N ARG A 164 -14.79 0.56 12.39
CA ARG A 164 -15.10 -0.37 11.29
C ARG A 164 -14.58 -1.80 11.51
N VAL A 165 -15.16 -2.74 10.78
CA VAL A 165 -14.57 -4.06 10.54
C VAL A 165 -13.90 -4.07 9.17
N GLY A 166 -12.57 -4.05 9.15
CA GLY A 166 -11.79 -4.20 7.94
C GLY A 166 -11.60 -5.67 7.57
N GLU A 167 -11.51 -5.95 6.28
CA GLU A 167 -11.15 -7.28 5.77
C GLU A 167 -9.79 -7.24 5.07
N THR A 168 -8.99 -8.28 5.28
CA THR A 168 -7.70 -8.55 4.62
C THR A 168 -7.71 -9.99 4.13
N THR A 169 -6.72 -10.37 3.33
CA THR A 169 -6.68 -11.71 2.73
C THR A 169 -5.39 -12.44 3.03
N ARG A 170 -5.54 -13.75 3.18
CA ARG A 170 -4.45 -14.71 3.36
C ARG A 170 -4.50 -15.74 2.25
N PHE A 171 -3.34 -16.26 1.89
CA PHE A 171 -3.19 -17.35 0.94
C PHE A 171 -2.49 -18.50 1.63
N THR A 172 -2.89 -19.73 1.29
CA THR A 172 -2.17 -20.93 1.73
C THR A 172 -0.86 -21.04 0.95
N HIS A 173 0.11 -21.77 1.51
CA HIS A 173 1.37 -22.02 0.84
C HIS A 173 1.20 -22.81 -0.47
N ARG A 174 1.98 -22.46 -1.50
CA ARG A 174 2.24 -23.29 -2.67
C ARG A 174 3.71 -23.16 -3.10
N ASP A 175 4.26 -24.23 -3.66
CA ASP A 175 5.67 -24.29 -4.08
C ASP A 175 5.97 -23.44 -5.32
N ASP A 176 4.95 -23.15 -6.12
CA ASP A 176 5.04 -22.40 -7.37
C ASP A 176 4.76 -20.90 -7.20
N HIS A 177 4.59 -20.41 -5.97
CA HIS A 177 4.48 -18.97 -5.69
C HIS A 177 5.72 -18.22 -6.20
N GLU A 178 5.49 -17.22 -7.05
CA GLU A 178 6.55 -16.44 -7.66
C GLU A 178 6.82 -15.18 -6.83
N TRP A 179 7.97 -15.14 -6.15
CA TRP A 179 8.35 -14.08 -5.24
C TRP A 179 9.43 -13.16 -5.80
N TYR A 180 9.25 -11.87 -5.61
CA TYR A 180 10.15 -10.80 -6.01
C TYR A 180 10.52 -9.95 -4.79
N TRP A 181 11.79 -9.55 -4.69
CA TRP A 181 12.25 -8.64 -3.64
C TRP A 181 13.54 -7.93 -4.04
N PHE A 182 13.80 -6.84 -3.34
CA PHE A 182 15.00 -6.02 -3.50
C PHE A 182 15.72 -5.98 -2.15
N PRO A 183 16.75 -6.82 -1.92
CA PRO A 183 17.37 -6.96 -0.60
C PRO A 183 18.03 -5.65 -0.14
N ARG A 184 18.48 -4.84 -1.10
CA ARG A 184 19.13 -3.54 -0.90
C ARG A 184 18.32 -2.39 -1.49
N GLN A 185 16.97 -2.46 -1.42
CA GLN A 185 16.11 -1.40 -1.93
C GLN A 185 16.55 -0.04 -1.36
N THR A 186 16.86 0.90 -2.23
CA THR A 186 17.38 2.23 -1.88
C THR A 186 16.24 3.16 -1.49
N SER A 187 16.58 4.31 -0.90
CA SER A 187 15.60 5.36 -0.58
C SER A 187 14.97 6.00 -1.83
N THR A 188 15.45 5.72 -3.04
CA THR A 188 14.91 6.27 -4.28
C THR A 188 13.98 5.30 -5.00
N GLU A 189 13.93 4.05 -4.55
CA GLU A 189 13.15 2.98 -5.15
C GLU A 189 11.83 2.78 -4.40
N VAL A 190 10.76 2.59 -5.15
CA VAL A 190 9.40 2.42 -4.63
C VAL A 190 8.87 1.07 -5.11
N SER A 191 8.71 0.15 -4.16
CA SER A 191 8.07 -1.15 -4.40
C SER A 191 6.56 -0.95 -4.42
N MET A 192 5.93 -1.25 -5.55
CA MET A 192 4.51 -1.06 -5.77
C MET A 192 3.81 -2.41 -5.82
N LEU A 193 2.70 -2.54 -5.10
CA LEU A 193 1.92 -3.77 -5.03
C LEU A 193 0.43 -3.48 -5.08
N LYS A 194 -0.27 -4.16 -5.98
CA LYS A 194 -1.69 -4.01 -6.19
C LYS A 194 -2.44 -4.77 -5.10
N CYS A 195 -3.25 -4.07 -4.32
CA CYS A 195 -4.07 -4.67 -3.27
C CYS A 195 -5.46 -5.06 -3.75
N TYR A 196 -5.97 -4.40 -4.80
CA TYR A 196 -7.30 -4.66 -5.37
C TYR A 196 -7.41 -4.03 -6.77
N ASP A 197 -8.14 -4.66 -7.70
CA ASP A 197 -8.60 -4.09 -8.98
C ASP A 197 -10.09 -4.37 -9.14
N SER A 198 -10.85 -3.36 -9.60
CA SER A 198 -12.29 -3.50 -9.81
C SER A 198 -12.65 -4.30 -11.05
N VAL A 199 -11.70 -4.54 -11.96
CA VAL A 199 -11.86 -5.41 -13.12
C VAL A 199 -11.86 -6.88 -12.72
N THR A 200 -12.83 -7.64 -13.23
CA THR A 200 -13.09 -9.05 -12.88
C THR A 200 -13.14 -9.98 -14.10
N ASP A 201 -12.91 -9.47 -15.30
CA ASP A 201 -13.00 -10.24 -16.56
C ASP A 201 -11.75 -11.10 -16.86
N GLY A 202 -10.76 -11.09 -15.96
CA GLY A 202 -9.51 -11.83 -16.10
C GLY A 202 -8.46 -11.13 -16.98
N SER A 203 -8.72 -9.94 -17.50
CA SER A 203 -7.78 -9.19 -18.35
C SER A 203 -6.59 -8.60 -17.61
N VAL A 204 -6.72 -8.41 -16.28
CA VAL A 204 -5.70 -7.80 -15.43
C VAL A 204 -5.50 -8.57 -14.14
N SER A 205 -4.31 -8.43 -13.58
CA SER A 205 -4.00 -8.82 -12.21
C SER A 205 -4.96 -8.10 -11.28
N ARG A 206 -5.56 -8.86 -10.37
CA ARG A 206 -6.44 -8.26 -9.38
C ARG A 206 -5.62 -7.88 -8.16
N TRP A 207 -4.77 -8.78 -7.66
CA TRP A 207 -4.15 -8.66 -6.35
C TRP A 207 -2.64 -8.97 -6.41
N SER A 208 -1.97 -8.80 -5.28
CA SER A 208 -0.61 -9.24 -4.97
C SER A 208 -0.58 -9.47 -3.47
N PHE A 209 0.24 -10.41 -2.97
CA PHE A 209 0.44 -10.53 -1.52
C PHE A 209 1.90 -10.34 -1.16
N HIS A 210 2.14 -9.99 0.09
CA HIS A 210 3.43 -9.51 0.55
C HIS A 210 3.71 -9.92 1.98
N SER A 211 4.98 -9.78 2.35
CA SER A 211 5.44 -9.93 3.72
C SER A 211 6.75 -9.18 3.95
N ALA A 212 7.15 -9.05 5.20
CA ALA A 212 8.55 -8.85 5.54
C ALA A 212 9.22 -10.23 5.70
N CYS A 213 10.40 -10.41 5.11
CA CYS A 213 11.11 -11.69 5.14
C CYS A 213 12.41 -11.58 5.93
N ILE A 214 12.81 -12.63 6.65
CA ILE A 214 14.14 -12.67 7.28
C ILE A 214 15.16 -13.02 6.20
N ASP A 215 16.12 -12.14 5.95
CA ASP A 215 17.24 -12.40 5.04
C ASP A 215 18.35 -13.11 5.82
N PRO A 216 18.65 -14.41 5.54
CA PRO A 216 19.69 -15.15 6.24
C PRO A 216 21.11 -14.65 5.92
N THR A 217 21.26 -13.82 4.88
CA THR A 217 22.53 -13.24 4.47
C THR A 217 22.78 -11.85 5.09
N ALA A 218 21.79 -11.27 5.75
CA ALA A 218 21.93 -9.98 6.42
C ALA A 218 22.97 -10.06 7.56
N ALA A 219 23.74 -8.98 7.72
CA ALA A 219 24.68 -8.86 8.82
C ALA A 219 23.95 -8.91 10.17
N LYS A 220 24.60 -9.46 11.21
CA LYS A 220 24.01 -9.57 12.56
C LYS A 220 23.65 -8.22 13.16
N ASP A 221 24.35 -7.17 12.76
CA ASP A 221 24.21 -5.79 13.18
C ASP A 221 23.54 -4.90 12.11
N ALA A 222 22.95 -5.50 11.07
CA ALA A 222 22.24 -4.77 10.02
C ALA A 222 21.21 -3.79 10.59
N ALA A 223 21.09 -2.60 10.01
CA ALA A 223 20.17 -1.58 10.48
C ALA A 223 18.70 -1.99 10.27
N CYS A 224 17.84 -1.75 11.26
CA CYS A 224 16.40 -1.97 11.11
C CYS A 224 15.85 -1.15 9.93
N ARG A 225 15.22 -1.82 8.95
CA ARG A 225 14.50 -1.16 7.87
C ARG A 225 13.52 -0.11 8.40
N LYS A 226 13.59 1.09 7.81
CA LYS A 226 12.64 2.18 8.00
C LYS A 226 11.95 2.48 6.68
N ASN A 227 10.63 2.38 6.63
CA ASN A 227 9.90 2.59 5.39
C ASN A 227 8.58 3.35 5.61
N VAL A 228 8.21 4.10 4.58
CA VAL A 228 6.88 4.68 4.44
C VAL A 228 6.08 3.79 3.51
N VAL A 229 4.85 3.45 3.91
CA VAL A 229 3.90 2.76 3.03
C VAL A 229 2.77 3.71 2.72
N VAL A 230 2.60 4.03 1.45
CA VAL A 230 1.46 4.81 0.98
C VAL A 230 0.48 3.85 0.34
N ARG A 231 -0.76 3.83 0.81
CA ARG A 231 -1.89 3.18 0.16
C ARG A 231 -2.63 4.20 -0.67
N SER A 232 -2.89 3.86 -1.91
CA SER A 232 -3.57 4.75 -2.83
C SER A 232 -4.73 4.07 -3.52
N TYR A 233 -5.76 4.85 -3.84
CA TYR A 233 -6.76 4.47 -4.84
C TYR A 233 -6.50 5.24 -6.11
N VAL A 234 -6.47 4.54 -7.25
CA VAL A 234 -6.22 5.10 -8.57
C VAL A 234 -7.45 4.85 -9.44
N PHE A 235 -7.93 5.89 -10.12
CA PHE A 235 -9.15 5.85 -10.95
C PHE A 235 -8.82 6.09 -12.41
N PHE A 236 -9.49 5.36 -13.30
CA PHE A 236 -9.33 5.45 -14.76
C PHE A 236 -10.61 6.00 -15.39
#